data_AF-A0A7Y7P9X1-F1
#
_entry.id   AF-A0A7Y7P9X1-F1
#
_cell.length_a   1.000
_cell.length_b   1.000
_cell.length_c   1.000
_cell.angle_alpha   90.00
_cell.angle_beta   90.00
_cell.angle_gamma   90.00
#
_symmetry.space_group_name_H-M   'P 1'
#
loop_
_entity.id
_entity.type
_entity.pdbx_description
1 polymer ?
#
loop_
_entity_poly.entity_id
_entity_poly.type
_entity_poly.pdbx_seq_one_letter_code
_entity_poly.pdbx_strand_id
1 'polypeptide(L)'
;MIAHYLIFHPERQRINATVKVLRNNLIYECDRDILIDRIANGSGNEDPFVFSNPWLYSFCHATELKRAPKEKYVQPGSILIFVNSKMAEQGILKIDTVFHVRKGLVWPKKATIPPAEYSDRNSDIWFRHIRHGIRPLNEKGHKGEYTYEATMYSNSNKDFSFLPIFNQNCKGIDLVLEFSNLWNRLKSELYGKKPFPLEEPDVKEILNLLDKNTSEKVVEIVGVKGFTNDLGVSCHYCADENSEISCL
;
A
#
# COMPACT_ATOMS: atom_id res chain seq x y z
N MET A 1 5.82 22.63 -1.47
CA MET A 1 5.86 21.73 -2.65
C MET A 1 5.65 20.30 -2.16
N ILE A 2 5.00 19.47 -2.96
CA ILE A 2 4.67 18.09 -2.59
C ILE A 2 5.88 17.17 -2.79
N ALA A 3 6.01 16.14 -1.95
CA ALA A 3 7.04 15.12 -2.10
C ALA A 3 6.42 13.78 -2.52
N HIS A 4 7.06 13.12 -3.48
CA HIS A 4 6.75 11.78 -3.95
C HIS A 4 7.95 10.88 -3.68
N TYR A 5 7.73 9.57 -3.55
CA TYR A 5 8.80 8.65 -3.18
C TYR A 5 8.70 7.31 -3.89
N LEU A 6 9.86 6.75 -4.24
CA LEU A 6 10.02 5.31 -4.35
C LEU A 6 10.25 4.74 -2.95
N ILE A 7 9.48 3.72 -2.61
CA ILE A 7 9.58 2.97 -1.37
C ILE A 7 10.12 1.59 -1.70
N PHE A 8 11.29 1.25 -1.17
CA PHE A 8 11.90 -0.06 -1.38
C PHE A 8 11.41 -1.03 -0.32
N HIS A 9 11.06 -2.25 -0.74
CA HIS A 9 10.66 -3.31 0.17
C HIS A 9 11.33 -4.65 -0.23
N PRO A 10 11.39 -5.64 0.67
CA PRO A 10 11.86 -6.99 0.34
C PRO A 10 10.89 -7.71 -0.61
N GLU A 11 11.23 -8.92 -1.03
CA GLU A 11 10.31 -9.72 -1.84
C GLU A 11 9.00 -10.01 -1.11
N ARG A 12 7.89 -9.69 -1.79
CA ARG A 12 6.53 -9.88 -1.29
C ARG A 12 6.01 -11.28 -1.58
N GLN A 13 5.09 -11.72 -0.73
CA GLN A 13 4.40 -12.98 -0.90
C GLN A 13 3.29 -12.84 -1.96
N ARG A 14 3.18 -13.85 -2.82
CA ARG A 14 2.01 -14.03 -3.70
C ARG A 14 0.90 -14.74 -2.92
N ILE A 15 -0.28 -14.15 -2.89
CA ILE A 15 -1.48 -14.75 -2.31
C ILE A 15 -2.64 -14.72 -3.30
N ASN A 16 -3.58 -15.65 -3.15
CA ASN A 16 -4.82 -15.63 -3.91
C ASN A 16 -5.93 -14.93 -3.09
N ALA A 17 -6.52 -13.90 -3.68
CA ALA A 17 -7.51 -13.06 -3.03
C ALA A 17 -8.68 -12.77 -3.97
N THR A 18 -9.87 -12.64 -3.38
CA THR A 18 -11.03 -12.04 -4.05
C THR A 18 -10.88 -10.53 -3.98
N VAL A 19 -10.89 -9.88 -5.14
CA VAL A 19 -10.52 -8.47 -5.30
C VAL A 19 -11.51 -7.76 -6.21
N LYS A 20 -11.65 -6.43 -6.02
CA LYS A 20 -12.26 -5.56 -7.03
C LYS A 20 -11.17 -4.99 -7.93
N VAL A 21 -11.35 -5.18 -9.23
CA VAL A 21 -10.41 -4.78 -10.28
C VAL A 21 -11.06 -3.74 -11.18
N LEU A 22 -10.35 -2.65 -11.40
CA LEU A 22 -10.66 -1.68 -12.45
C LEU A 22 -10.03 -2.14 -13.77
N ARG A 23 -10.88 -2.35 -14.78
CA ARG A 23 -10.48 -2.68 -16.15
C ARG A 23 -11.40 -1.91 -17.10
N ASN A 24 -10.83 -1.13 -18.02
CA ASN A 24 -11.60 -0.32 -18.98
C ASN A 24 -12.70 0.55 -18.33
N ASN A 25 -12.39 1.19 -17.20
CA ASN A 25 -13.32 2.00 -16.39
C ASN A 25 -14.51 1.24 -15.80
N LEU A 26 -14.48 -0.09 -15.78
CA LEU A 26 -15.49 -0.93 -15.15
C LEU A 26 -14.86 -1.69 -13.97
N ILE A 27 -15.65 -1.86 -12.91
CA ILE A 27 -15.26 -2.62 -11.72
C ILE A 27 -15.79 -4.04 -11.84
N TYR A 28 -14.89 -5.01 -11.63
CA TYR A 28 -15.21 -6.43 -11.59
C TYR A 28 -14.71 -7.03 -10.28
N GLU A 29 -15.51 -7.88 -9.66
CA GLU A 29 -15.05 -8.74 -8.57
C GLU A 29 -14.57 -10.07 -9.15
N CYS A 30 -13.36 -10.48 -8.78
CA CYS A 30 -12.79 -11.75 -9.24
C CYS A 30 -11.65 -12.21 -8.34
N ASP A 31 -11.27 -13.47 -8.47
CA ASP A 31 -10.06 -13.99 -7.82
C ASP A 31 -8.82 -13.61 -8.63
N ARG A 32 -7.80 -13.11 -7.93
CA ARG A 32 -6.49 -12.77 -8.49
C ARG A 32 -5.38 -13.12 -7.54
N ASP A 33 -4.22 -13.37 -8.12
CA ASP A 33 -2.98 -13.38 -7.38
C ASP A 33 -2.52 -11.94 -7.17
N ILE A 34 -2.27 -11.56 -5.91
CA ILE A 34 -1.73 -10.26 -5.53
C ILE A 34 -0.42 -10.42 -4.76
N LEU A 35 0.41 -9.37 -4.79
CA LEU A 35 1.68 -9.30 -4.07
C LEU A 35 1.53 -8.38 -2.85
N ILE A 36 1.74 -8.92 -1.67
CA ILE A 36 1.67 -8.19 -0.39
C ILE A 36 2.82 -8.62 0.52
N ASP A 37 3.07 -7.87 1.60
CA ASP A 37 4.00 -8.40 2.61
C ASP A 37 3.45 -9.67 3.26
N ARG A 38 4.37 -10.47 3.78
CA ARG A 38 4.07 -11.79 4.33
C ARG A 38 3.04 -11.68 5.46
N ILE A 39 1.95 -12.44 5.35
CA ILE A 39 0.96 -12.59 6.43
C ILE A 39 1.47 -13.69 7.38
N ALA A 40 1.87 -13.36 8.60
CA ALA A 40 2.23 -14.33 9.63
C ALA A 40 1.16 -14.37 10.74
N ASN A 41 0.48 -15.52 10.93
CA ASN A 41 -0.54 -15.69 12.00
C ASN A 41 -1.65 -14.63 12.00
N GLY A 42 -2.19 -14.27 10.82
CA GLY A 42 -3.24 -13.24 10.68
C GLY A 42 -2.74 -11.79 10.86
N SER A 43 -1.45 -11.61 11.18
CA SER A 43 -0.75 -10.33 11.26
C SER A 43 0.41 -10.29 10.26
N GLY A 44 0.30 -9.44 9.25
CA GLY A 44 1.37 -9.30 8.29
C GLY A 44 0.83 -8.80 6.96
N ASN A 45 1.05 -7.52 6.75
CA ASN A 45 0.90 -6.73 5.54
C ASN A 45 1.07 -5.30 6.06
N GLU A 46 2.25 -4.72 5.97
CA GLU A 46 2.55 -3.46 6.67
C GLU A 46 2.83 -2.32 5.69
N ASP A 47 3.40 -2.65 4.53
CA ASP A 47 3.96 -1.70 3.59
C ASP A 47 3.39 -1.88 2.17
N PRO A 48 2.22 -1.31 1.80
CA PRO A 48 1.19 -0.77 2.68
C PRO A 48 0.13 -1.83 3.03
N PHE A 49 -0.47 -1.69 4.23
CA PHE A 49 -1.62 -2.49 4.66
C PHE A 49 -2.85 -2.24 3.77
N VAL A 50 -3.12 -3.17 2.86
CA VAL A 50 -4.17 -3.09 1.82
C VAL A 50 -5.49 -3.78 2.18
N PHE A 51 -5.61 -4.29 3.41
CA PHE A 51 -6.80 -5.02 3.89
C PHE A 51 -7.78 -4.16 4.71
N SER A 52 -7.73 -2.84 4.54
CA SER A 52 -8.64 -1.89 5.17
C SER A 52 -9.19 -0.91 4.15
N ASN A 53 -10.26 -0.19 4.50
CA ASN A 53 -10.72 0.95 3.73
C ASN A 53 -10.71 2.20 4.63
N PRO A 54 -9.80 3.16 4.41
CA PRO A 54 -8.78 3.21 3.36
C PRO A 54 -7.60 2.25 3.61
N TRP A 55 -6.72 2.04 2.61
CA TRP A 55 -5.42 1.41 2.85
C TRP A 55 -4.53 2.28 3.73
N LEU A 56 -3.65 1.65 4.50
CA LEU A 56 -2.80 2.32 5.48
C LEU A 56 -1.32 2.06 5.22
N TYR A 57 -0.49 3.06 5.51
CA TYR A 57 0.97 2.92 5.54
C TYR A 57 1.51 3.59 6.80
N SER A 58 2.12 2.84 7.71
CA SER A 58 2.45 3.36 9.05
C SER A 58 3.84 2.99 9.57
N PHE A 59 4.45 1.96 9.00
CA PHE A 59 5.67 1.37 9.56
C PHE A 59 6.82 1.41 8.55
N CYS A 60 7.94 0.81 8.96
CA CYS A 60 9.17 0.76 8.18
C CYS A 60 9.61 2.17 7.73
N HIS A 61 9.62 2.36 6.42
CA HIS A 61 10.06 3.59 5.77
C HIS A 61 9.05 4.73 5.85
N ALA A 62 7.80 4.49 6.30
CA ALA A 62 6.82 5.56 6.55
C ALA A 62 7.39 6.57 7.54
N THR A 63 8.26 6.09 8.45
CA THR A 63 8.87 6.95 9.45
C THR A 63 10.03 7.83 8.94
N GLU A 64 10.51 7.56 7.74
CA GLU A 64 11.70 8.20 7.16
C GLU A 64 11.33 9.27 6.11
N LEU A 65 10.06 9.36 5.74
CA LEU A 65 9.56 10.35 4.79
C LEU A 65 9.69 11.78 5.34
N LYS A 66 9.91 12.78 4.47
CA LYS A 66 9.88 14.19 4.89
C LYS A 66 8.45 14.61 5.24
N ARG A 67 8.27 15.27 6.39
CA ARG A 67 6.94 15.47 7.02
C ARG A 67 6.59 16.91 7.35
N ALA A 68 7.55 17.82 7.27
CA ALA A 68 7.37 19.21 7.70
C ALA A 68 7.46 20.16 6.51
N PRO A 69 6.67 21.25 6.49
CA PRO A 69 6.58 22.20 5.38
C PRO A 69 7.84 23.06 5.19
N LYS A 70 8.91 22.81 5.94
CA LYS A 70 10.20 23.49 5.76
C LYS A 70 10.81 23.21 4.37
N GLU A 71 10.44 22.09 3.74
CA GLU A 71 10.87 21.68 2.40
C GLU A 71 9.72 20.95 1.66
N LYS A 72 10.02 20.27 0.54
CA LYS A 72 9.14 19.24 -0.04
C LYS A 72 8.86 18.15 1.00
N TYR A 73 7.59 17.89 1.29
CA TYR A 73 7.14 16.91 2.27
C TYR A 73 5.91 16.14 1.80
N VAL A 74 5.64 15.01 2.45
CA VAL A 74 4.48 14.16 2.14
C VAL A 74 3.21 14.81 2.68
N GLN A 75 2.25 15.03 1.79
CA GLN A 75 0.98 15.70 2.07
C GLN A 75 -0.10 15.13 1.13
N PRO A 76 -1.39 15.50 1.28
CA PRO A 76 -2.42 15.06 0.34
C PRO A 76 -2.03 15.32 -1.11
N GLY A 77 -2.19 14.30 -1.97
CA GLY A 77 -1.74 14.28 -3.36
C GLY A 77 -0.35 13.66 -3.58
N SER A 78 0.40 13.37 -2.51
CA SER A 78 1.70 12.69 -2.63
C SER A 78 1.49 11.28 -3.19
N ILE A 79 2.48 10.77 -3.93
CA ILE A 79 2.43 9.44 -4.53
C ILE A 79 3.64 8.66 -4.01
N LEU A 80 3.36 7.52 -3.38
CA LEU A 80 4.36 6.58 -2.91
C LEU A 80 4.29 5.35 -3.80
N ILE A 81 5.39 5.02 -4.46
CA ILE A 81 5.50 3.92 -5.43
C ILE A 81 6.35 2.83 -4.79
N PHE A 82 5.76 1.67 -4.49
CA PHE A 82 6.43 0.57 -3.81
C PHE A 82 7.09 -0.35 -4.83
N VAL A 83 8.36 -0.66 -4.59
CA VAL A 83 9.19 -1.43 -5.51
C VAL A 83 10.04 -2.47 -4.81
N ASN A 84 10.21 -3.61 -5.46
CA ASN A 84 11.10 -4.67 -4.98
C ASN A 84 12.56 -4.20 -4.99
N SER A 85 13.17 -4.15 -3.81
CA SER A 85 14.56 -3.69 -3.61
C SER A 85 15.59 -4.50 -4.41
N LYS A 86 15.47 -5.83 -4.43
CA LYS A 86 16.43 -6.72 -5.11
C LYS A 86 16.38 -6.55 -6.64
N MET A 87 15.20 -6.31 -7.20
CA MET A 87 15.06 -6.02 -8.63
C MET A 87 15.59 -4.61 -8.95
N ALA A 88 15.35 -3.63 -8.08
CA ALA A 88 15.85 -2.28 -8.27
C ALA A 88 17.39 -2.23 -8.26
N GLU A 89 18.05 -3.03 -7.42
CA GLU A 89 19.51 -3.24 -7.42
C GLU A 89 20.04 -3.73 -8.77
N GLN A 90 19.22 -4.43 -9.55
CA GLN A 90 19.54 -4.92 -10.90
C GLN A 90 19.13 -3.94 -12.00
N GLY A 91 18.68 -2.73 -11.67
CA GLY A 91 18.20 -1.75 -12.64
C GLY A 91 16.78 -2.02 -13.13
N ILE A 92 15.93 -2.70 -12.35
CA ILE A 92 14.55 -3.02 -12.72
C ILE A 92 13.57 -2.52 -11.65
N LEU A 93 12.67 -1.59 -11.96
CA LEU A 93 11.53 -1.27 -11.10
C LEU A 93 10.44 -2.32 -11.28
N LYS A 94 10.45 -3.32 -10.40
CA LYS A 94 9.28 -4.16 -10.18
C LYS A 94 8.35 -3.47 -9.19
N ILE A 95 7.41 -2.70 -9.74
CA ILE A 95 6.39 -1.96 -8.98
C ILE A 95 5.21 -2.87 -8.69
N ASP A 96 4.74 -2.91 -7.45
CA ASP A 96 3.58 -3.72 -7.05
C ASP A 96 2.54 -2.94 -6.25
N THR A 97 2.79 -1.68 -5.92
CA THR A 97 1.76 -0.81 -5.32
C THR A 97 2.01 0.65 -5.68
N VAL A 98 0.93 1.33 -6.07
CA VAL A 98 0.88 2.78 -6.16
C VAL A 98 -0.05 3.28 -5.06
N PHE A 99 0.47 4.11 -4.16
CA PHE A 99 -0.25 4.63 -3.01
C PHE A 99 -0.37 6.15 -3.14
N HIS A 100 -1.56 6.62 -3.49
CA HIS A 100 -1.91 8.04 -3.49
C HIS A 100 -2.27 8.44 -2.06
N VAL A 101 -1.56 9.42 -1.50
CA VAL A 101 -1.80 9.87 -0.13
C VAL A 101 -3.02 10.78 -0.10
N ARG A 102 -4.06 10.35 0.62
CA ARG A 102 -5.23 11.17 0.95
C ARG A 102 -4.97 12.06 2.15
N LYS A 103 -4.41 11.47 3.21
CA LYS A 103 -4.24 12.11 4.52
C LYS A 103 -3.01 11.54 5.20
N GLY A 104 -2.25 12.39 5.88
CA GLY A 104 -1.22 11.99 6.84
C GLY A 104 -1.71 12.25 8.26
N LEU A 105 -1.55 11.27 9.14
CA LEU A 105 -1.93 11.32 10.55
C LEU A 105 -0.69 11.22 11.41
N VAL A 106 -0.57 12.12 12.38
CA VAL A 106 0.52 12.11 13.37
C VAL A 106 0.04 11.37 14.60
N TRP A 107 0.87 10.47 15.12
CA TRP A 107 0.59 9.79 16.37
C TRP A 107 0.78 10.77 17.53
N PRO A 108 -0.23 11.00 18.40
CA PRO A 108 -0.14 11.98 19.47
C PRO A 108 1.02 11.71 20.44
N LYS A 109 1.31 10.43 20.68
CA LYS A 109 2.47 9.99 21.45
C LYS A 109 3.15 8.84 20.73
N LYS A 110 4.37 9.10 20.25
CA LYS A 110 5.21 8.15 19.50
C LYS A 110 5.20 6.77 20.16
N ALA A 111 4.86 5.78 19.34
CA ALA A 111 4.79 4.36 19.69
C ALA A 111 4.02 4.06 20.98
N THR A 112 3.02 4.87 21.35
CA THR A 112 2.23 4.65 22.58
C THR A 112 0.75 4.91 22.34
N ILE A 113 0.42 5.97 21.60
CA ILE A 113 -0.96 6.37 21.33
C ILE A 113 -1.12 6.51 19.82
N PRO A 114 -2.02 5.72 19.19
CA PRO A 114 -2.30 5.84 17.75
C PRO A 114 -3.09 7.13 17.46
N PRO A 115 -3.29 7.49 16.17
CA PRO A 115 -4.26 8.50 15.80
C PRO A 115 -5.65 8.18 16.33
N ALA A 116 -6.44 9.22 16.64
CA ALA A 116 -7.76 9.06 17.27
C ALA A 116 -8.70 8.17 16.43
N GLU A 117 -8.62 8.27 15.10
CA GLU A 117 -9.38 7.48 14.14
C GLU A 117 -9.12 5.96 14.26
N TYR A 118 -7.98 5.57 14.83
CA TYR A 118 -7.54 4.19 14.99
C TYR A 118 -7.35 3.79 16.46
N SER A 119 -8.08 4.46 17.37
CA SER A 119 -7.98 4.24 18.81
C SER A 119 -8.84 3.08 19.34
N ASP A 120 -9.81 2.60 18.55
CA ASP A 120 -10.62 1.44 18.91
C ASP A 120 -9.81 0.15 18.87
N ARG A 121 -9.53 -0.39 20.07
CA ARG A 121 -8.71 -1.59 20.28
C ARG A 121 -9.43 -2.90 19.96
N ASN A 122 -10.73 -2.86 19.67
CA ASN A 122 -11.49 -4.04 19.27
C ASN A 122 -11.64 -4.15 17.75
N SER A 123 -11.19 -3.14 16.99
CA SER A 123 -11.31 -3.14 15.53
C SER A 123 -10.34 -4.11 14.86
N ASP A 124 -10.74 -4.66 13.71
CA ASP A 124 -9.85 -5.50 12.88
C ASP A 124 -8.57 -4.77 12.48
N ILE A 125 -8.68 -3.48 12.15
CA ILE A 125 -7.54 -2.63 11.79
C ILE A 125 -6.56 -2.53 12.97
N TRP A 126 -7.06 -2.46 14.20
CA TRP A 126 -6.21 -2.48 15.38
C TRP A 126 -5.40 -3.77 15.47
N PHE A 127 -6.06 -4.92 15.37
CA PHE A 127 -5.40 -6.22 15.51
C PHE A 127 -4.46 -6.56 14.36
N ARG A 128 -4.77 -6.10 13.15
CA ARG A 128 -4.02 -6.49 11.95
C ARG A 128 -2.93 -5.50 11.57
N HIS A 129 -2.99 -4.27 12.06
CA HIS A 129 -2.05 -3.21 11.68
C HIS A 129 -1.61 -2.34 12.85
N ILE A 130 -2.52 -1.55 13.44
CA ILE A 130 -2.15 -0.41 14.30
C ILE A 130 -1.42 -0.84 15.58
N ARG A 131 -1.82 -1.96 16.20
CA ARG A 131 -1.18 -2.44 17.43
C ARG A 131 0.32 -2.73 17.26
N HIS A 132 0.77 -3.04 16.04
CA HIS A 132 2.17 -3.36 15.76
C HIS A 132 3.10 -2.15 15.94
N GLY A 133 2.56 -0.93 15.94
CA GLY A 133 3.30 0.29 16.22
C GLY A 133 3.38 0.70 17.70
N ILE A 134 2.74 -0.03 18.62
CA ILE A 134 2.56 0.36 20.02
C ILE A 134 3.55 -0.36 20.95
N ARG A 135 4.21 0.39 21.83
CA ARG A 135 5.01 -0.11 22.97
C ARG A 135 4.15 -0.18 24.24
N PRO A 136 4.36 -1.17 25.12
CA PRO A 136 5.39 -2.22 25.08
C PRO A 136 4.99 -3.46 24.26
N LEU A 137 3.81 -3.47 23.61
CA LEU A 137 3.32 -4.62 22.85
C LEU A 137 4.33 -5.12 21.80
N ASN A 138 5.18 -4.23 21.27
CA ASN A 138 6.21 -4.55 20.32
C ASN A 138 7.59 -4.00 20.74
N GLU A 139 8.26 -4.65 21.69
CA GLU A 139 9.54 -4.18 22.27
C GLU A 139 10.68 -4.08 21.23
N LYS A 140 10.67 -4.93 20.20
CA LYS A 140 11.68 -4.99 19.12
C LYS A 140 11.17 -4.63 17.72
N GLY A 141 9.87 -4.42 17.52
CA GLY A 141 9.29 -4.15 16.21
C GLY A 141 9.01 -2.68 15.92
N HIS A 142 8.03 -2.43 15.05
CA HIS A 142 7.75 -1.12 14.46
C HIS A 142 7.43 -0.05 15.51
N LYS A 143 7.83 1.19 15.22
CA LYS A 143 7.50 2.37 16.02
C LYS A 143 6.50 3.22 15.27
N GLY A 144 5.26 3.25 15.75
CA GLY A 144 4.25 4.12 15.17
C GLY A 144 4.56 5.58 15.45
N GLU A 145 4.70 6.37 14.39
CA GLU A 145 4.83 7.83 14.50
C GLU A 145 3.87 8.55 13.57
N TYR A 146 3.65 8.00 12.39
CA TYR A 146 2.78 8.55 11.37
C TYR A 146 2.01 7.42 10.70
N THR A 147 0.79 7.72 10.26
CA THR A 147 -0.04 6.82 9.44
C THR A 147 -0.53 7.61 8.25
N TYR A 148 -0.26 7.11 7.04
CA TYR A 148 -0.80 7.65 5.81
C TYR A 148 -2.00 6.83 5.39
N GLU A 149 -3.05 7.52 4.98
CA GLU A 149 -4.25 6.91 4.40
C GLU A 149 -4.23 7.07 2.88
N ALA A 150 -4.58 6.00 2.18
CA ALA A 150 -4.72 6.01 0.74
C ALA A 150 -5.96 6.78 0.28
N THR A 151 -5.83 7.41 -0.89
CA THR A 151 -6.98 7.79 -1.72
C THR A 151 -7.49 6.53 -2.39
N MET A 152 -8.72 6.14 -2.07
CA MET A 152 -9.38 4.98 -2.65
C MET A 152 -10.09 5.34 -3.96
N TYR A 153 -10.30 4.34 -4.82
CA TYR A 153 -10.98 4.53 -6.09
C TYR A 153 -12.41 5.08 -5.92
N SER A 154 -12.79 6.02 -6.78
CA SER A 154 -14.17 6.44 -6.97
C SER A 154 -14.39 6.85 -8.43
N ASN A 155 -15.64 6.81 -8.90
CA ASN A 155 -15.98 7.19 -10.28
C ASN A 155 -15.63 8.67 -10.60
N SER A 156 -15.53 9.52 -9.58
CA SER A 156 -15.24 10.95 -9.73
C SER A 156 -13.75 11.31 -9.61
N ASN A 157 -12.90 10.37 -9.17
CA ASN A 157 -11.49 10.64 -8.90
C ASN A 157 -10.58 9.68 -9.67
N LYS A 158 -9.72 10.24 -10.52
CA LYS A 158 -8.72 9.48 -11.29
C LYS A 158 -7.43 9.22 -10.52
N ASP A 159 -7.20 9.94 -9.42
CA ASP A 159 -6.03 9.80 -8.57
C ASP A 159 -6.37 8.88 -7.39
N PHE A 160 -6.06 7.60 -7.52
CA PHE A 160 -6.38 6.58 -6.52
C PHE A 160 -5.24 5.57 -6.36
N SER A 161 -5.22 4.90 -5.22
CA SER A 161 -4.26 3.86 -4.91
C SER A 161 -4.66 2.54 -5.54
N PHE A 162 -3.70 1.77 -6.03
CA PHE A 162 -3.96 0.48 -6.66
C PHE A 162 -2.77 -0.47 -6.61
N LEU A 163 -3.05 -1.77 -6.76
CA LEU A 163 -2.04 -2.78 -7.09
C LEU A 163 -2.09 -3.04 -8.61
N PRO A 164 -1.01 -2.77 -9.36
CA PRO A 164 -0.97 -3.05 -10.79
C PRO A 164 -0.96 -4.56 -11.04
N ILE A 165 -1.86 -5.03 -11.91
CA ILE A 165 -1.85 -6.40 -12.42
C ILE A 165 -1.28 -6.38 -13.83
N PHE A 166 -0.04 -6.84 -13.93
CA PHE A 166 0.60 -7.11 -15.20
C PHE A 166 0.06 -8.44 -15.74
N ASN A 167 -0.13 -8.52 -17.05
CA ASN A 167 -0.43 -9.76 -17.77
C ASN A 167 0.61 -10.86 -17.46
N GLN A 168 0.35 -12.11 -17.91
CA GLN A 168 0.97 -13.40 -17.49
C GLN A 168 2.51 -13.44 -17.32
N ASN A 169 3.26 -12.41 -17.72
CA ASN A 169 4.70 -12.33 -17.61
C ASN A 169 5.23 -11.35 -16.55
N CYS A 170 4.39 -10.68 -15.75
CA CYS A 170 4.81 -9.74 -14.68
C CYS A 170 6.13 -9.00 -14.98
N LYS A 171 6.21 -8.33 -16.14
CA LYS A 171 7.47 -7.68 -16.53
C LYS A 171 7.61 -6.39 -15.74
N GLY A 172 8.63 -6.33 -14.87
CA GLY A 172 9.05 -5.08 -14.24
C GLY A 172 9.49 -4.06 -15.29
N ILE A 173 9.53 -2.79 -14.92
CA ILE A 173 9.97 -1.70 -15.80
C ILE A 173 11.50 -1.61 -15.74
N ASP A 174 12.18 -1.63 -16.88
CA ASP A 174 13.64 -1.53 -16.95
C ASP A 174 14.08 -0.07 -16.69
N LEU A 175 14.76 0.20 -15.57
CA LEU A 175 15.23 1.54 -15.23
C LEU A 175 16.32 2.04 -16.16
N VAL A 176 17.17 1.13 -16.61
CA VAL A 176 18.36 1.50 -17.38
C VAL A 176 17.91 1.96 -18.77
N LEU A 177 16.94 1.27 -19.35
CA LEU A 177 16.41 1.57 -20.66
C LEU A 177 15.37 2.70 -20.63
N GLU A 178 14.45 2.69 -19.66
CA GLU A 178 13.31 3.62 -19.64
C GLU A 178 13.62 4.91 -18.86
N PHE A 179 14.56 4.89 -17.90
CA PHE A 179 14.81 6.03 -17.00
C PHE A 179 16.28 6.27 -16.69
N SER A 180 17.13 6.44 -17.71
CA SER A 180 18.58 6.64 -17.52
C SER A 180 18.94 7.74 -16.49
N ASN A 181 18.21 8.86 -16.46
CA ASN A 181 18.40 9.93 -15.49
C ASN A 181 17.99 9.55 -14.06
N LEU A 182 16.83 8.91 -13.88
CA LEU A 182 16.38 8.40 -12.58
C LEU A 182 17.36 7.36 -12.06
N TRP A 183 17.75 6.41 -12.93
CA TRP A 183 18.74 5.37 -12.61
C TRP A 183 20.05 5.96 -12.11
N ASN A 184 20.56 6.99 -12.79
CA ASN A 184 21.79 7.66 -12.39
C ASN A 184 21.70 8.34 -11.02
N ARG A 185 20.54 8.87 -10.65
CA ARG A 185 20.30 9.43 -9.30
C ARG A 185 20.11 8.33 -8.25
N LEU A 186 19.48 7.22 -8.63
CA LEU A 186 19.04 6.17 -7.72
C LEU A 186 20.16 5.19 -7.37
N LYS A 187 21.11 4.94 -8.29
CA LYS A 187 22.19 3.95 -8.10
C LYS A 187 23.07 4.18 -6.86
N SER A 188 23.24 5.43 -6.40
CA SER A 188 24.01 5.73 -5.19
C SER A 188 23.22 5.51 -3.89
N GLU A 189 21.89 5.51 -3.96
CA GLU A 189 21.00 5.46 -2.80
C GLU A 189 20.46 4.03 -2.52
N LEU A 190 20.56 3.13 -3.50
CA LEU A 190 20.05 1.75 -3.42
C LEU A 190 20.63 0.93 -2.25
N TYR A 191 21.89 1.15 -1.90
CA TYR A 191 22.56 0.41 -0.81
C TYR A 191 21.92 0.63 0.57
N GLY A 192 21.22 1.75 0.77
CA GLY A 192 20.55 2.07 2.03
C GLY A 192 19.09 1.64 2.09
N LYS A 193 18.48 1.26 0.96
CA LYS A 193 17.03 0.97 0.81
C LYS A 193 16.13 2.06 1.40
N LYS A 194 16.62 3.29 1.51
CA LYS A 194 15.87 4.42 2.04
C LYS A 194 14.84 4.89 1.01
N PRO A 195 13.74 5.52 1.43
CA PRO A 195 12.84 6.21 0.52
C PRO A 195 13.60 7.15 -0.40
N PHE A 196 13.43 6.96 -1.70
CA PHE A 196 14.09 7.78 -2.70
C PHE A 196 13.11 8.86 -3.19
N PRO A 197 13.43 10.15 -3.00
CA PRO A 197 12.53 11.23 -3.44
C PRO A 197 12.45 11.28 -4.97
N LEU A 198 11.22 11.29 -5.46
CA LEU A 198 10.90 11.44 -6.88
C LEU A 198 10.57 12.90 -7.21
N GLU A 199 10.99 13.33 -8.40
CA GLU A 199 10.52 14.57 -9.00
C GLU A 199 9.24 14.32 -9.81
N GLU A 200 8.44 15.36 -10.02
CA GLU A 200 7.17 15.27 -10.78
C GLU A 200 7.30 14.61 -12.16
N PRO A 201 8.33 14.91 -12.97
CA PRO A 201 8.52 14.22 -14.25
C PRO A 201 8.73 12.70 -14.07
N ASP A 202 9.51 12.29 -13.05
CA ASP A 202 9.77 10.87 -12.76
C ASP A 202 8.44 10.16 -12.45
N VAL A 203 7.60 10.77 -11.60
CA VAL A 203 6.30 10.21 -11.20
C VAL A 203 5.38 10.05 -12.41
N LYS A 204 5.23 11.11 -13.23
CA LYS A 204 4.35 11.08 -14.40
C LYS A 204 4.77 10.02 -15.41
N GLU A 205 6.07 9.88 -15.65
CA GLU A 205 6.60 8.90 -16.58
C GLU A 205 6.41 7.48 -16.06
N ILE A 206 6.67 7.21 -14.76
CA ILE A 206 6.37 5.91 -14.14
C ILE A 206 4.89 5.57 -14.25
N LEU A 207 3.98 6.49 -13.91
CA LEU A 207 2.54 6.25 -13.99
C LEU A 207 2.09 5.99 -15.43
N ASN A 208 2.61 6.74 -16.41
CA ASN A 208 2.31 6.51 -17.83
C ASN A 208 2.77 5.13 -18.30
N LEU A 209 3.95 4.67 -17.88
CA LEU A 209 4.43 3.32 -18.21
C LEU A 209 3.58 2.25 -17.52
N LEU A 210 3.18 2.46 -16.26
CA LEU A 210 2.24 1.56 -15.60
C LEU A 210 0.91 1.48 -16.35
N ASP A 211 0.32 2.60 -16.74
CA ASP A 211 -0.94 2.63 -17.48
C ASP A 211 -0.84 1.93 -18.84
N LYS A 212 0.30 2.02 -19.53
CA LYS A 212 0.55 1.32 -20.80
C LYS A 212 0.73 -0.18 -20.63
N ASN A 213 1.31 -0.63 -19.51
CA ASN A 213 1.72 -2.01 -19.29
C ASN A 213 0.80 -2.81 -18.36
N THR A 214 -0.19 -2.16 -17.75
CA THR A 214 -1.15 -2.79 -16.84
C THR A 214 -2.52 -2.85 -17.50
N SER A 215 -3.07 -4.06 -17.60
CA SER A 215 -4.43 -4.26 -18.13
C SER A 215 -5.50 -4.08 -17.04
N GLU A 216 -5.10 -4.18 -15.79
CA GLU A 216 -5.96 -4.27 -14.63
C GLU A 216 -5.31 -3.57 -13.43
N LYS A 217 -6.13 -2.91 -12.61
CA LYS A 217 -5.72 -2.29 -11.35
C LYS A 217 -6.60 -2.83 -10.23
N VAL A 218 -6.01 -3.50 -9.23
CA VAL A 218 -6.75 -3.88 -8.02
C VAL A 218 -6.95 -2.63 -7.18
N VAL A 219 -8.22 -2.32 -6.87
CA VAL A 219 -8.60 -1.13 -6.11
C VAL A 219 -9.16 -1.45 -4.73
N GLU A 220 -9.49 -2.71 -4.48
CA GLU A 220 -10.01 -3.20 -3.19
C GLU A 220 -9.72 -4.69 -3.04
N ILE A 221 -9.41 -5.13 -1.82
CA ILE A 221 -9.34 -6.55 -1.46
C ILE A 221 -10.59 -6.89 -0.65
N VAL A 222 -11.39 -7.82 -1.16
CA VAL A 222 -12.66 -8.25 -0.56
C VAL A 222 -12.42 -9.40 0.43
N GLY A 223 -11.56 -10.35 0.05
CA GLY A 223 -11.26 -11.51 0.89
C GLY A 223 -9.98 -12.22 0.48
N VAL A 224 -9.41 -13.03 1.38
CA VAL A 224 -8.22 -13.85 1.11
C VAL A 224 -8.58 -15.31 1.27
N LYS A 225 -8.24 -16.15 0.27
CA LYS A 225 -8.49 -17.60 0.35
C LYS A 225 -7.41 -18.28 1.18
N GLY A 226 -7.81 -19.22 2.04
CA GLY A 226 -6.89 -20.07 2.80
C GLY A 226 -6.36 -19.46 4.10
N PHE A 227 -6.83 -18.29 4.52
CA PHE A 227 -6.66 -17.78 5.88
C PHE A 227 -7.98 -17.95 6.64
N THR A 228 -8.09 -18.99 7.46
CA THR A 228 -9.13 -19.08 8.48
C THR A 228 -8.76 -18.15 9.62
N ASN A 229 -9.66 -17.24 9.99
CA ASN A 229 -9.48 -16.36 11.16
C ASN A 229 -9.46 -17.23 12.43
N ASP A 230 -8.29 -17.59 12.93
CA ASP A 230 -8.10 -18.17 14.28
C ASP A 230 -8.44 -17.18 15.42
N LEU A 231 -9.10 -16.06 15.10
CA LEU A 231 -9.59 -15.07 16.07
C LEU A 231 -11.11 -14.96 16.14
N GLY A 232 -11.89 -15.83 15.46
CA GLY A 232 -13.33 -15.90 15.67
C GLY A 232 -14.12 -14.62 15.34
N VAL A 233 -13.52 -13.66 14.64
CA VAL A 233 -14.24 -12.53 14.06
C VAL A 233 -14.57 -12.90 12.63
N SER A 234 -15.85 -13.23 12.40
CA SER A 234 -16.39 -13.43 11.07
C SER A 234 -16.25 -12.14 10.27
N CYS A 235 -15.62 -12.20 9.09
CA CYS A 235 -15.82 -11.18 8.07
C CYS A 235 -17.30 -11.21 7.66
N HIS A 236 -18.14 -10.41 8.31
CA HIS A 236 -19.44 -10.04 7.77
C HIS A 236 -19.25 -8.81 6.88
N TYR A 237 -18.70 -9.04 5.70
CA TYR A 237 -18.93 -8.17 4.54
C TYR A 237 -19.90 -8.89 3.60
N CYS A 238 -21.17 -8.93 4.02
CA CYS A 238 -22.28 -9.02 3.09
C CYS A 238 -23.13 -7.78 3.34
N ALA A 239 -22.96 -6.78 2.48
CA ALA A 239 -24.06 -5.87 2.19
C ALA A 239 -25.08 -6.71 1.42
N ASP A 240 -26.28 -6.86 1.98
CA ASP A 240 -27.51 -6.98 1.20
C ASP A 240 -28.67 -6.50 2.08
N GLU A 241 -29.17 -5.31 1.73
CA GLU A 241 -30.52 -4.86 2.07
C GLU A 241 -31.52 -5.75 1.30
N ASN A 242 -32.59 -6.17 1.98
CA ASN A 242 -33.77 -6.88 1.46
C ASN A 242 -33.63 -8.39 1.22
N SER A 243 -33.98 -9.17 2.23
CA SER A 243 -34.99 -10.22 2.04
C SER A 243 -35.65 -10.58 3.38
N GLU A 244 -36.95 -10.31 3.47
CA GLU A 244 -37.84 -10.96 4.41
C GLU A 244 -37.82 -12.47 4.14
N ILE A 245 -37.46 -13.31 5.12
CA ILE A 245 -38.05 -14.64 5.29
C ILE A 245 -38.16 -14.94 6.79
N SER A 246 -39.41 -14.96 7.27
CA SER A 246 -39.86 -15.66 8.45
C SER A 246 -39.60 -17.18 8.35
N CYS A 247 -39.15 -17.81 9.44
CA CYS A 247 -39.94 -18.82 10.17
C CYS A 247 -39.07 -19.74 11.06
N LEU A 248 -39.61 -19.92 12.28
CA LEU A 248 -39.40 -20.96 13.30
C LEU A 248 -38.12 -20.92 14.13
#